data_AF-B2WQ55-F1
#
_entry.id   AF-B2WQ55-F1
#
_cell.length_a   1.000
_cell.length_b   1.000
_cell.length_c   1.000
_cell.angle_alpha   90.00
_cell.angle_beta   90.00
_cell.angle_gamma   90.00
#
_symmetry.space_group_name_H-M   'P 1'
#
loop_
_entity.id
_entity.type
_entity.pdbx_description
1 polymer ?
#
loop_
_entity_poly.entity_id
_entity_poly.type
_entity_poly.pdbx_seq_one_letter_code
_entity_poly.pdbx_strand_id
1 'polypeptide(L)'
;MPARHPANTSREIHVKIILKPNSTYNIHSITSIAYTGNTATLKSALGLEAHLKPGCIILPNPSYADAMVLKRSETATDGFVAEVIIPPAHRYHVVKVNDVREKGDAPGWTIVETTDALFEVGGGDYVVRRKNFGRSVIIENLGE
;
A
#
# COMPACT_ATOMS: atom_id res chain seq x y z
N MET A 1 4.79 -11.21 30.40
CA MET A 1 5.64 -11.86 29.38
C MET A 1 5.41 -11.15 28.05
N PRO A 2 6.41 -10.52 27.43
CA PRO A 2 6.21 -9.88 26.14
C PRO A 2 6.04 -10.96 25.06
N ALA A 3 5.03 -10.80 24.22
CA ALA A 3 4.75 -11.68 23.10
C ALA A 3 5.97 -11.68 22.14
N ARG A 4 6.57 -12.85 21.93
CA ARG A 4 7.58 -13.03 20.88
C ARG A 4 6.89 -12.84 19.53
N HIS A 5 7.11 -11.71 18.89
CA HIS A 5 6.83 -11.55 17.48
C HIS A 5 7.72 -12.52 16.69
N PRO A 6 7.18 -13.28 15.73
CA PRO A 6 8.00 -14.15 14.90
C PRO A 6 9.03 -13.30 14.14
N ALA A 7 10.28 -13.75 14.13
CA ALA A 7 11.34 -13.17 13.32
C ALA A 7 10.86 -13.15 11.86
N ASN A 8 10.86 -11.95 11.28
CA ASN A 8 10.32 -11.70 9.95
C ASN A 8 11.26 -12.33 8.91
N THR A 9 10.95 -13.56 8.48
CA THR A 9 11.70 -14.28 7.43
C THR A 9 11.28 -13.87 6.02
N SER A 10 10.28 -12.99 5.88
CA SER A 10 9.92 -12.42 4.58
C SER A 10 10.79 -11.19 4.28
N ARG A 11 11.50 -11.23 3.14
CA ARG A 11 12.21 -10.07 2.57
C ARG A 11 11.25 -9.05 1.94
N GLU A 12 9.96 -9.36 1.88
CA GLU A 12 8.96 -8.51 1.25
C GLU A 12 8.56 -7.37 2.19
N ILE A 13 8.29 -6.21 1.60
CA ILE A 13 7.67 -5.09 2.32
C ILE A 13 6.16 -5.18 2.11
N HIS A 14 5.44 -4.97 3.19
CA HIS A 14 4.00 -4.87 3.23
C HIS A 14 3.58 -3.42 3.41
N VAL A 15 2.74 -2.93 2.51
CA VAL A 15 2.18 -1.58 2.57
C VAL A 15 0.67 -1.68 2.70
N LYS A 16 0.15 -1.35 3.87
CA LYS A 16 -1.29 -1.28 4.11
C LYS A 16 -1.82 0.07 3.65
N ILE A 17 -2.86 0.08 2.83
CA ILE A 17 -3.52 1.28 2.34
C ILE A 17 -4.83 1.47 3.10
N ILE A 18 -4.91 2.55 3.86
CA ILE A 18 -6.08 2.93 4.65
C ILE A 18 -6.64 4.24 4.09
N LEU A 19 -7.83 4.20 3.50
CA LEU A 19 -8.44 5.39 2.90
C LEU A 19 -9.09 6.27 3.95
N LYS A 20 -8.88 7.59 3.82
CA LYS A 20 -9.63 8.59 4.58
C LYS A 20 -11.10 8.58 4.14
N PRO A 21 -12.04 9.07 4.98
CA PRO A 21 -13.45 9.13 4.62
C PRO A 21 -13.67 9.83 3.27
N ASN A 22 -14.58 9.29 2.46
CA ASN A 22 -14.94 9.80 1.12
C ASN A 22 -13.78 9.93 0.12
N SER A 23 -12.63 9.32 0.42
CA SER A 23 -11.45 9.37 -0.45
C SER A 23 -11.34 8.12 -1.31
N THR A 24 -10.57 8.23 -2.38
CA THR A 24 -10.30 7.14 -3.32
C THR A 24 -8.81 7.08 -3.59
N TYR A 25 -8.29 5.90 -3.93
CA TYR A 25 -6.87 5.75 -4.26
C TYR A 25 -6.68 5.06 -5.60
N ASN A 26 -5.75 5.56 -6.41
CA ASN A 26 -5.43 4.96 -7.70
C ASN A 26 -4.23 4.04 -7.56
N ILE A 27 -4.39 2.79 -7.97
CA ILE A 27 -3.27 1.87 -8.19
C ILE A 27 -3.04 1.76 -9.70
N HIS A 28 -1.80 2.05 -10.13
CA HIS A 28 -1.43 2.19 -11.54
C HIS A 28 -0.76 0.93 -12.08
N SER A 29 -0.64 0.87 -13.41
CA SER A 29 0.07 -0.17 -14.15
C SER A 29 -0.42 -1.58 -13.88
N ILE A 30 -1.73 -1.76 -13.68
CA ILE A 30 -2.36 -3.06 -13.45
C ILE A 30 -2.37 -3.87 -14.74
N THR A 31 -1.84 -5.10 -14.68
CA THR A 31 -1.77 -6.04 -15.80
C THR A 31 -2.75 -7.20 -15.65
N SER A 32 -3.15 -7.53 -14.43
CA SER A 32 -4.13 -8.60 -14.19
C SER A 32 -4.89 -8.40 -12.89
N ILE A 33 -6.10 -8.97 -12.86
CA ILE A 33 -6.99 -8.98 -11.71
C ILE A 33 -7.49 -10.41 -11.54
N ALA A 34 -7.29 -11.00 -10.37
CA ALA A 34 -7.81 -12.31 -10.01
C ALA A 34 -8.80 -12.15 -8.86
N TYR A 35 -10.04 -12.59 -9.05
CA TYR A 35 -11.07 -12.59 -8.02
C TYR A 35 -11.07 -13.92 -7.27
N THR A 36 -11.21 -13.88 -5.94
CA THR A 36 -11.33 -15.09 -5.13
C THR A 36 -12.36 -14.86 -4.03
N GLY A 37 -13.59 -15.34 -4.26
CA GLY A 37 -14.70 -15.08 -3.36
C GLY A 37 -15.03 -13.59 -3.28
N ASN A 38 -14.88 -13.00 -2.09
CA ASN A 38 -15.13 -11.58 -1.84
C ASN A 38 -13.87 -10.71 -1.83
N THR A 39 -12.73 -11.25 -2.24
CA THR A 39 -11.46 -10.52 -2.38
C THR A 39 -10.99 -10.51 -3.83
N ALA A 40 -9.99 -9.68 -4.09
CA ALA A 40 -9.31 -9.65 -5.36
C ALA A 40 -7.82 -9.36 -5.18
N THR A 41 -7.02 -9.94 -6.06
CA THR A 41 -5.59 -9.70 -6.18
C THR A 41 -5.31 -8.97 -7.48
N LEU A 42 -4.64 -7.82 -7.38
CA LEU A 42 -4.18 -7.04 -8.52
C LEU A 42 -2.69 -7.28 -8.70
N LYS A 43 -2.24 -7.50 -9.93
CA LYS A 43 -0.80 -7.49 -10.25
C LYS A 43 -0.48 -6.31 -11.15
N SER A 44 0.65 -5.67 -10.88
CA SER A 44 1.15 -4.57 -11.69
C SER A 44 2.28 -4.99 -12.63
N ALA A 45 2.49 -4.22 -13.70
CA ALA A 45 3.65 -4.35 -14.59
C ALA A 45 4.97 -4.06 -13.86
N LEU A 46 4.91 -3.43 -12.68
CA LEU A 46 6.05 -3.16 -11.81
C LEU A 46 6.32 -4.30 -10.83
N GLY A 47 5.75 -5.50 -11.04
CA GLY A 47 5.98 -6.66 -10.18
C GLY A 47 5.32 -6.59 -8.80
N LEU A 48 4.58 -5.51 -8.49
CA LEU A 48 3.85 -5.38 -7.24
C LEU A 48 2.56 -6.20 -7.26
N GLU A 49 2.22 -6.78 -6.12
CA GLU A 49 0.97 -7.50 -5.90
C GLU A 49 0.15 -6.77 -4.84
N ALA A 50 -1.14 -6.52 -5.10
CA ALA A 50 -2.04 -5.86 -4.15
C ALA A 50 -3.20 -6.80 -3.80
N HIS A 51 -3.30 -7.18 -2.53
CA HIS A 51 -4.36 -7.99 -1.97
C HIS A 51 -5.45 -7.10 -1.40
N LEU A 52 -6.61 -7.10 -2.04
CA LEU A 52 -7.73 -6.26 -1.64
C LEU A 52 -8.52 -6.93 -0.52
N LYS A 53 -8.94 -6.12 0.44
CA LYS A 53 -9.77 -6.61 1.54
C LYS A 53 -11.20 -6.88 1.09
N PRO A 54 -11.90 -7.81 1.76
CA PRO A 54 -13.32 -8.03 1.56
C PRO A 54 -14.09 -6.72 1.62
N GLY A 55 -14.92 -6.46 0.60
CA GLY A 55 -15.69 -5.23 0.51
C GLY A 55 -14.92 -4.02 -0.04
N CYS A 56 -13.65 -4.13 -0.40
CA CYS A 56 -13.03 -3.08 -1.22
C CYS A 56 -13.75 -3.02 -2.58
N ILE A 57 -14.20 -1.82 -2.96
CA ILE A 57 -14.78 -1.58 -4.29
C ILE A 57 -13.64 -1.19 -5.23
N ILE A 58 -13.54 -1.86 -6.37
CA ILE A 58 -12.58 -1.53 -7.43
C ILE A 58 -13.28 -1.19 -8.72
N LEU A 59 -12.84 -0.10 -9.34
CA LEU A 59 -13.42 0.41 -10.58
C LEU A 59 -12.29 0.79 -11.54
N PRO A 60 -12.44 0.59 -12.87
CA PRO A 60 -11.50 1.13 -13.84
C PRO A 60 -11.38 2.65 -13.69
N ASN A 61 -10.16 3.18 -13.84
CA ASN A 61 -9.95 4.63 -13.84
C ASN A 61 -10.21 5.20 -15.25
N PRO A 62 -11.13 6.17 -15.42
CA PRO A 62 -11.46 6.72 -16.73
C PRO A 62 -10.34 7.57 -17.34
N SER A 63 -9.41 8.07 -16.53
CA SER A 63 -8.27 8.89 -16.97
C SER A 63 -7.02 8.08 -17.28
N TYR A 64 -6.93 6.84 -16.80
CA TYR A 64 -5.76 5.98 -16.95
C TYR A 64 -6.20 4.54 -17.21
N ALA A 65 -6.01 4.06 -18.44
CA ALA A 65 -6.47 2.74 -18.87
C ALA A 65 -5.81 1.58 -18.09
N ASP A 66 -4.62 1.81 -17.54
CA ASP A 66 -3.86 0.85 -16.75
C ASP A 66 -4.05 1.02 -15.23
N ALA A 67 -4.99 1.86 -14.78
CA ALA A 67 -5.19 2.12 -13.36
C ALA A 67 -6.56 1.66 -12.87
N MET A 68 -6.58 1.20 -11.61
CA MET A 68 -7.80 0.89 -10.88
C MET A 68 -7.98 1.89 -9.74
N VAL A 69 -9.22 2.32 -9.54
CA VAL A 69 -9.65 3.15 -8.42
C VAL A 69 -10.13 2.24 -7.29
N LEU A 70 -9.45 2.31 -6.15
CA LEU A 70 -9.86 1.67 -4.91
C LEU A 70 -10.78 2.61 -4.14
N LYS A 71 -11.91 2.08 -3.68
CA LYS A 71 -12.85 2.77 -2.79
C LYS A 71 -13.18 1.89 -1.59
N ARG A 72 -13.37 2.54 -0.45
CA ARG A 72 -13.89 1.91 0.75
C ARG A 72 -15.35 1.52 0.52
N SER A 73 -15.76 0.31 0.94
CA SER A 73 -17.19 0.01 1.12
C SER A 73 -17.73 0.76 2.33
N GLU A 74 -18.98 1.22 2.24
CA GLU A 74 -19.71 1.84 3.34
C GLU A 74 -19.75 0.95 4.60
N THR A 75 -19.59 -0.36 4.44
CA THR A 75 -19.58 -1.33 5.55
C THR A 75 -18.22 -1.55 6.21
N ALA A 76 -17.11 -1.14 5.59
CA ALA A 76 -15.78 -1.28 6.19
C ALA A 76 -15.60 -0.20 7.26
N THR A 77 -15.14 -0.55 8.47
CA THR A 77 -15.06 0.39 9.62
C THR A 77 -13.67 1.02 9.81
N ASP A 78 -12.60 0.32 9.44
CA ASP A 78 -11.21 0.74 9.62
C ASP A 78 -10.62 1.52 8.43
N GLY A 79 -11.32 1.53 7.28
CA GLY A 79 -10.87 2.18 6.05
C GLY A 79 -9.75 1.42 5.32
N PHE A 80 -9.36 0.25 5.80
CA PHE A 80 -8.32 -0.57 5.18
C PHE A 80 -8.85 -1.21 3.90
N VAL A 81 -8.21 -0.91 2.77
CA VAL A 81 -8.70 -1.37 1.45
C VAL A 81 -7.81 -2.40 0.80
N ALA A 82 -6.50 -2.31 0.99
CA ALA A 82 -5.54 -3.15 0.28
C ALA A 82 -4.22 -3.26 1.03
N GLU A 83 -3.59 -4.42 0.91
CA GLU A 83 -2.19 -4.63 1.24
C GLU A 83 -1.40 -4.77 -0.06
N VAL A 84 -0.40 -3.92 -0.27
CA VAL A 84 0.53 -3.99 -1.40
C VAL A 84 1.82 -4.64 -0.93
N ILE A 85 2.22 -5.70 -1.62
CA ILE A 85 3.47 -6.42 -1.41
C ILE A 85 4.50 -5.87 -2.39
N ILE A 86 5.61 -5.38 -1.85
CA ILE A 86 6.77 -4.91 -2.63
C ILE A 86 7.85 -5.99 -2.52
N PRO A 87 8.08 -6.78 -3.58
CA PRO A 87 9.14 -7.77 -3.59
C PRO A 87 10.54 -7.15 -3.58
N PRO A 88 11.59 -7.94 -3.29
CA PRO A 88 12.99 -7.53 -3.42
C PRO A 88 13.30 -6.80 -4.74
N ALA A 89 14.18 -5.79 -4.68
CA ALA A 89 14.59 -4.96 -5.82
C ALA A 89 13.47 -4.16 -6.52
N HIS A 90 12.26 -4.15 -5.94
CA HIS A 90 11.13 -3.35 -6.44
C HIS A 90 10.87 -2.14 -5.53
N ARG A 91 10.06 -1.23 -6.05
CA ARG A 91 9.73 0.03 -5.38
C ARG A 91 8.28 0.42 -5.61
N TYR A 92 7.76 1.18 -4.67
CA TYR A 92 6.41 1.72 -4.72
C TYR A 92 6.42 3.24 -4.57
N HIS A 93 5.71 3.93 -5.47
CA HIS A 93 5.69 5.39 -5.50
C HIS A 93 4.35 5.90 -4.94
N VAL A 94 4.43 6.71 -3.90
CA VAL A 94 3.28 7.36 -3.25
C VAL A 94 3.35 8.85 -3.50
N VAL A 95 2.22 9.46 -3.90
CA VAL A 95 2.09 10.87 -4.27
C VAL A 95 1.16 11.61 -3.31
N LYS A 96 1.16 12.95 -3.37
CA LYS A 96 0.39 13.84 -2.48
C LYS A 96 0.69 13.60 -1.00
N VAL A 97 1.96 13.36 -0.71
CA VAL A 97 2.45 13.10 0.64
C VAL A 97 2.45 14.39 1.45
N ASN A 98 1.83 14.32 2.63
CA ASN A 98 1.76 15.40 3.60
C ASN A 98 2.77 15.16 4.73
N ASP A 99 2.90 13.91 5.18
CA ASP A 99 3.78 13.55 6.30
C ASP A 99 4.40 12.16 6.13
N VAL A 100 5.56 11.97 6.75
CA VAL A 100 6.27 10.69 6.84
C VAL A 100 6.89 10.61 8.22
N ARG A 101 6.50 9.62 9.02
CA ARG A 101 6.94 9.45 10.40
C ARG A 101 7.06 7.98 10.78
N GLU A 102 7.85 7.68 11.79
CA GLU A 102 7.86 6.34 12.39
C GLU A 102 6.54 6.07 13.13
N LYS A 103 6.07 4.82 13.09
CA LYS A 103 4.87 4.39 13.78
C LYS A 103 5.18 4.21 15.27
N GLY A 104 4.58 5.04 16.11
CA GLY A 104 4.92 5.10 17.54
C GLY A 104 4.69 3.80 18.33
N ASP A 105 3.72 2.98 17.93
CA ASP A 105 3.39 1.69 18.55
C ASP A 105 4.08 0.49 17.88
N ALA A 106 4.85 0.71 16.80
CA ALA A 106 5.53 -0.35 16.06
C ALA A 106 6.89 0.14 15.52
N PRO A 107 7.98 -0.02 16.30
CA PRO A 107 9.32 0.36 15.85
C PRO A 107 9.71 -0.30 14.53
N GLY A 108 10.35 0.47 13.64
CA GLY A 108 10.72 0.01 12.30
C GLY A 108 9.56 -0.03 11.29
N TRP A 109 8.36 0.40 11.67
CA TRP A 109 7.26 0.66 10.74
C TRP A 109 7.18 2.16 10.44
N THR A 110 6.87 2.50 9.19
CA THR A 110 6.76 3.88 8.73
C THR A 110 5.31 4.19 8.35
N ILE A 111 4.80 5.31 8.84
CA ILE A 111 3.54 5.90 8.38
C ILE A 111 3.86 6.93 7.31
N VAL A 112 3.29 6.76 6.12
CA VAL A 112 3.23 7.79 5.07
C VAL A 112 1.80 8.29 5.02
N GLU A 113 1.61 9.57 5.34
CA GLU A 113 0.29 10.20 5.30
C GLU A 113 0.15 11.04 4.04
N THR A 114 -0.93 10.85 3.31
CA THR A 114 -1.28 11.63 2.12
C THR A 114 -2.59 12.39 2.34
N THR A 115 -2.99 13.16 1.34
CA THR A 115 -4.29 13.83 1.35
C THR A 115 -5.45 12.83 1.36
N ASP A 116 -5.32 11.71 0.65
CA ASP A 116 -6.42 10.78 0.38
C ASP A 116 -6.36 9.50 1.24
N ALA A 117 -5.19 9.13 1.73
CA ALA A 117 -4.93 7.85 2.39
C ALA A 117 -3.77 7.92 3.41
N LEU A 118 -3.74 6.94 4.31
CA LEU A 118 -2.63 6.61 5.19
C LEU A 118 -2.03 5.28 4.74
N PHE A 119 -0.70 5.23 4.67
CA PHE A 119 0.05 4.03 4.32
C PHE A 119 0.86 3.58 5.52
N GLU A 120 0.64 2.36 5.98
CA GLU A 120 1.52 1.72 6.97
C GLU A 120 2.48 0.81 6.23
N VAL A 121 3.77 1.14 6.29
CA VAL A 121 4.85 0.43 5.62
C VAL A 121 5.62 -0.37 6.67
N GLY A 122 5.78 -1.66 6.46
CA GLY A 122 6.56 -2.50 7.36
C GLY A 122 6.94 -3.83 6.74
N GLY A 123 7.80 -4.56 7.44
CA GLY A 123 8.39 -5.80 6.94
C GLY A 123 9.53 -5.58 5.94
N GLY A 124 10.37 -6.61 5.80
CA GLY A 124 11.63 -6.53 5.04
C GLY A 124 12.57 -5.41 5.51
N ASP A 125 13.64 -5.21 4.74
CA ASP A 125 14.54 -4.07 4.86
C ASP A 125 14.17 -3.05 3.79
N TYR A 126 13.86 -1.82 4.20
CA TYR A 126 13.35 -0.81 3.29
C TYR A 126 13.84 0.61 3.60
N VAL A 127 13.77 1.46 2.58
CA VAL A 127 14.02 2.90 2.73
C VAL A 127 12.86 3.69 2.13
N VAL A 128 12.46 4.76 2.82
CA VAL A 128 11.47 5.73 2.33
C VAL A 128 12.17 7.02 1.93
N ARG A 129 12.25 7.29 0.63
CA ARG A 129 12.93 8.48 0.08
C ARG A 129 11.93 9.53 -0.36
N ARG A 130 11.98 10.73 0.23
CA ARG A 130 11.19 11.88 -0.23
C ARG A 130 11.70 12.38 -1.59
N LYS A 131 10.77 12.73 -2.48
CA LYS A 131 11.01 13.32 -3.81
C LYS A 131 10.07 14.49 -4.06
N ASN A 132 10.39 15.30 -5.09
CA ASN A 132 9.56 16.42 -5.55
C ASN A 132 9.23 17.41 -4.42
N PHE A 133 10.27 17.90 -3.76
CA PHE A 133 10.14 18.83 -2.62
C PHE A 133 9.24 18.29 -1.50
N GLY A 134 9.26 16.97 -1.29
CA GLY A 134 8.47 16.30 -0.24
C GLY A 134 7.04 15.92 -0.62
N ARG A 135 6.57 16.23 -1.84
CA ARG A 135 5.19 15.92 -2.29
C ARG A 135 4.97 14.46 -2.67
N SER A 136 6.04 13.66 -2.73
CA SER A 136 5.97 12.24 -3.02
C SER A 136 7.07 11.47 -2.30
N VAL A 137 6.87 10.17 -2.10
CA VAL A 137 7.87 9.26 -1.55
C VAL A 137 8.01 8.02 -2.40
N ILE A 138 9.22 7.48 -2.46
CA ILE A 138 9.49 6.15 -2.98
C ILE A 138 9.82 5.25 -1.79
N ILE A 139 9.07 4.16 -1.67
CA ILE A 139 9.34 3.04 -0.76
C ILE A 139 10.12 2.01 -1.56
N GLU A 140 11.33 1.69 -1.15
CA GLU A 140 12.25 0.83 -1.89
C GLU A 140 12.68 -0.36 -1.03
N ASN A 141 12.57 -1.57 -1.59
CA ASN A 141 13.01 -2.81 -0.96
C ASN A 141 14.51 -3.02 -1.19
N LEU A 142 15.26 -3.05 -0.08
CA LEU A 142 16.71 -3.17 -0.05
C LEU A 142 17.20 -4.63 0.00
N GLY A 143 16.29 -5.60 0.07
CA GLY A 143 16.61 -7.02 0.27
C GLY A 143 17.27 -7.68 -0.94
N GLU A 144 18.54 -7.37 -1.23
CA GLU A 144 19.42 -8.18 -2.07
C GLU A 144 19.67 -9.59 -1.46
#